data_AF-G1VIE6-F1
#
_entry.id   AF-G1VIE6-F1
#
_cell.length_a   1.000
_cell.length_b   1.000
_cell.length_c   1.000
_cell.angle_alpha   90.00
_cell.angle_beta   90.00
_cell.angle_gamma   90.00
#
_symmetry.space_group_name_H-M   'P 1'
#
loop_
_entity.id
_entity.type
_entity.pdbx_description
1 polymer ?
#
loop_
_entity_poly.entity_id
_entity_poly.type
_entity_poly.pdbx_seq_one_letter_code
_entity_poly.pdbx_strand_id
1 'polypeptide(L)'
;MFDYSKNIDRKNNTVSLVNSFNEDHLSEDFCIFSSDNIFVNDDEFRKAGIQIKRKERINNRGENENYFIKLDQDGNELTEVTGIPDRIASATETAISFAIRLNEEGHVMPIGKDELSLYAYLPMNEHRFKFPFYLNADFIPKSDREGIQSENPWNYFLFYSIGKEIVSMVANYASELNTNYLNLLPTKELSYSSQDTAALVDSFNRGYKDALTSIPFILNDISESVGPDNIIFDASGLSAAIGASSFYRLIGTTKHLPHESIDSSSLSKDIFGIEKITTEAIISILENNLDILKKWIIESSDELRTSFYEWLAKEKRPSL
;
A
#
# COMPACT_ATOMS: atom_id res chain seq x y z
N MET A 1 3.50 40.68 4.28
CA MET A 1 2.23 39.92 4.36
C MET A 1 2.53 38.62 3.65
N PHE A 2 2.55 37.53 4.41
CA PHE A 2 2.99 36.20 3.99
C PHE A 2 1.77 35.45 3.45
N ASP A 3 1.85 34.81 2.27
CA ASP A 3 0.66 34.16 1.71
C ASP A 3 1.01 32.82 1.04
N TYR A 4 0.47 31.74 1.59
CA TYR A 4 0.43 30.45 0.90
C TYR A 4 -0.84 30.43 0.07
N SER A 5 -0.72 30.36 -1.25
CA SER A 5 -1.90 30.23 -2.11
C SER A 5 -2.18 28.77 -2.42
N LYS A 6 -3.42 28.36 -2.19
CA LYS A 6 -3.93 27.01 -2.45
C LYS A 6 -4.85 27.06 -3.67
N ASN A 7 -4.48 26.38 -4.73
CA ASN A 7 -5.35 26.19 -5.89
C ASN A 7 -5.91 24.76 -5.86
N ILE A 8 -7.23 24.62 -6.06
CA ILE A 8 -7.90 23.32 -6.03
C ILE A 8 -8.53 23.08 -7.40
N ASP A 9 -8.04 22.09 -8.12
CA ASP A 9 -8.69 21.55 -9.30
C ASP A 9 -9.56 20.35 -8.90
N ARG A 10 -10.87 20.62 -8.74
CA ARG A 10 -11.85 19.58 -8.36
C ARG A 10 -12.09 18.55 -9.46
N LYS A 11 -11.77 18.86 -10.73
CA LYS A 11 -12.01 17.93 -11.83
C LYS A 11 -10.97 16.80 -11.84
N ASN A 12 -9.73 17.15 -11.54
CA ASN A 12 -8.60 16.22 -11.51
C ASN A 12 -8.23 15.78 -10.08
N ASN A 13 -8.99 16.25 -9.09
CA ASN A 13 -8.75 16.07 -7.66
C ASN A 13 -7.32 16.48 -7.23
N THR A 14 -6.81 17.56 -7.84
CA THR A 14 -5.46 18.05 -7.62
C THR A 14 -5.49 19.31 -6.75
N VAL A 15 -4.52 19.42 -5.85
CA VAL A 15 -4.27 20.59 -5.02
C VAL A 15 -2.85 21.06 -5.27
N SER A 16 -2.71 22.31 -5.70
CA SER A 16 -1.42 22.99 -5.85
C SER A 16 -1.19 23.93 -4.69
N LEU A 17 -0.05 23.80 -4.04
CA LEU A 17 0.42 24.68 -2.97
C LEU A 17 1.55 25.54 -3.53
N VAL A 18 1.31 26.84 -3.67
CA VAL A 18 2.33 27.79 -4.10
C VAL A 18 2.91 28.47 -2.88
N ASN A 19 4.19 28.24 -2.66
CA ASN A 19 4.94 28.88 -1.59
C ASN A 19 5.57 30.18 -2.10
N SER A 20 5.05 31.33 -1.68
CA SER A 20 5.59 32.65 -2.08
C SER A 20 6.97 32.97 -1.46
N PHE A 21 7.56 32.06 -0.68
CA PHE A 21 8.82 32.25 0.03
C PHE A 21 10.05 31.67 -0.67
N ASN A 22 9.87 30.78 -1.65
CA ASN A 22 11.00 30.20 -2.38
C ASN A 22 11.31 31.11 -3.58
N GLU A 23 12.58 31.50 -3.77
CA GLU A 23 12.99 32.39 -4.88
C GLU A 23 12.59 31.82 -6.26
N ASP A 24 12.37 30.50 -6.33
CA ASP A 24 11.99 29.76 -7.53
C ASP A 24 10.47 29.63 -7.76
N HIS A 25 9.60 30.16 -6.86
CA HIS A 25 8.14 30.03 -6.95
C HIS A 25 7.63 28.57 -7.12
N LEU A 26 8.38 27.59 -6.62
CA LEU A 26 8.06 26.17 -6.77
C LEU A 26 6.67 25.87 -6.19
N SER A 27 5.75 25.44 -7.05
CA SER A 27 4.47 24.87 -6.66
C SER A 27 4.64 23.39 -6.38
N GLU A 28 4.10 22.93 -5.25
CA GLU A 28 3.96 21.50 -4.98
C GLU A 28 2.54 21.07 -5.30
N ASP A 29 2.44 20.09 -6.20
CA ASP A 29 1.17 19.54 -6.63
C ASP A 29 0.91 18.21 -5.93
N PHE A 30 -0.34 18.03 -5.51
CA PHE A 30 -0.81 16.82 -4.83
C PHE A 30 -2.08 16.33 -5.49
N CYS A 31 -2.15 15.03 -5.77
CA CYS A 31 -3.42 14.37 -6.04
C CYS A 31 -4.03 13.92 -4.71
N ILE A 32 -5.33 14.14 -4.55
CA ILE A 32 -6.08 13.66 -3.39
C ILE A 32 -6.73 12.33 -3.76
N PHE A 33 -6.55 11.33 -2.92
CA PHE A 33 -7.36 10.11 -2.94
C PHE A 33 -8.17 10.11 -1.65
N SER A 34 -9.48 9.91 -1.74
CA SER A 34 -10.30 9.69 -0.54
C SER A 34 -10.94 8.32 -0.66
N SER A 35 -10.82 7.56 0.41
CA SER A 35 -11.52 6.29 0.54
C SER A 35 -13.02 6.55 0.55
N ASP A 36 -13.74 5.76 -0.23
CA ASP A 36 -15.20 5.74 -0.24
C ASP A 36 -15.69 4.56 0.63
N ASN A 37 -16.83 4.73 1.29
CA ASN A 37 -17.59 3.64 1.93
C ASN A 37 -16.92 2.90 3.11
N ILE A 38 -16.13 3.58 3.95
CA ILE A 38 -15.71 2.98 5.23
C ILE A 38 -16.87 3.07 6.23
N PHE A 39 -17.75 2.07 6.20
CA PHE A 39 -18.90 2.02 7.10
C PHE A 39 -18.45 1.84 8.56
N VAL A 40 -19.17 2.52 9.44
CA VAL A 40 -18.95 2.47 10.88
C VAL A 40 -20.13 1.76 11.53
N ASN A 41 -19.98 0.46 11.73
CA ASN A 41 -20.96 -0.41 12.35
C ASN A 41 -20.29 -1.66 12.95
N ASP A 42 -21.05 -2.40 13.77
CA ASP A 42 -20.56 -3.58 14.49
C ASP A 42 -20.05 -4.70 13.57
N ASP A 43 -20.61 -4.83 12.36
CA ASP A 43 -20.18 -5.87 11.42
C ASP A 43 -18.82 -5.53 10.81
N GLU A 44 -18.57 -4.27 10.46
CA GLU A 44 -17.25 -3.83 10.00
C GLU A 44 -16.20 -3.90 11.10
N PHE A 45 -16.55 -3.57 12.35
CA PHE A 45 -15.63 -3.77 13.48
C PHE A 45 -15.26 -5.24 13.66
N ARG A 46 -16.24 -6.15 13.55
CA ARG A 46 -16.00 -7.60 13.65
C ARG A 46 -15.13 -8.10 12.50
N LYS A 47 -15.41 -7.72 11.26
CA LYS A 47 -14.59 -8.07 10.09
C LYS A 47 -13.17 -7.57 10.23
N ALA A 48 -13.00 -6.37 10.78
CA ALA A 48 -11.70 -5.79 11.08
C ALA A 48 -10.99 -6.43 12.28
N GLY A 49 -11.65 -7.33 13.03
CA GLY A 49 -11.11 -7.96 14.24
C GLY A 49 -10.98 -6.98 15.42
N ILE A 50 -11.79 -5.92 15.46
CA ILE A 50 -11.74 -4.89 16.49
C ILE A 50 -12.85 -5.11 17.51
N GLN A 51 -12.45 -5.23 18.79
CA GLN A 51 -13.35 -5.54 19.89
C GLN A 51 -14.07 -4.29 20.41
N ILE A 52 -14.93 -3.70 19.58
CA ILE A 52 -15.83 -2.61 19.94
C ILE A 52 -17.22 -2.78 19.36
N LYS A 53 -18.18 -2.12 19.99
CA LYS A 53 -19.58 -2.09 19.58
C LYS A 53 -20.20 -0.71 19.81
N ARG A 54 -21.09 -0.29 18.90
CA ARG A 54 -21.91 0.92 19.07
C ARG A 54 -23.07 0.68 20.02
N LYS A 55 -23.35 1.67 20.86
CA LYS A 55 -24.49 1.74 21.75
C LYS A 55 -25.11 3.14 21.72
N GLU A 56 -26.35 3.21 22.17
CA GLU A 56 -27.11 4.44 22.30
C GLU A 56 -27.54 4.64 23.75
N ARG A 57 -27.58 5.88 24.21
CA ARG A 57 -28.15 6.28 25.50
C ARG A 57 -28.83 7.64 25.39
N ILE A 58 -29.60 8.00 26.41
CA ILE A 58 -30.08 9.37 26.59
C ILE A 58 -29.06 10.12 27.46
N ASN A 59 -28.53 11.23 26.96
CA ASN A 59 -27.60 12.06 27.71
C ASN A 59 -28.34 12.93 28.77
N ASN A 60 -27.59 13.68 29.59
CA ASN A 60 -28.15 14.52 30.64
C ASN A 60 -29.05 15.67 30.13
N ARG A 61 -29.06 15.95 28.82
CA ARG A 61 -29.92 16.95 28.17
C ARG A 61 -31.19 16.34 27.58
N GLY A 62 -31.38 15.02 27.72
CA GLY A 62 -32.52 14.31 27.13
C GLY A 62 -32.35 13.96 25.66
N GLU A 63 -31.14 14.05 25.11
CA GLU A 63 -30.84 13.80 23.70
C GLU A 63 -30.26 12.39 23.52
N ASN A 64 -30.54 11.75 22.38
CA ASN A 64 -29.90 10.49 22.00
C ASN A 64 -28.40 10.75 21.74
N GLU A 65 -27.55 9.97 22.38
CA GLU A 65 -26.10 10.01 22.25
C GLU A 65 -25.58 8.62 21.87
N ASN A 66 -24.71 8.57 20.87
CA ASN A 66 -24.00 7.35 20.50
C ASN A 66 -22.68 7.27 21.25
N TYR A 67 -22.29 6.06 21.63
CA TYR A 67 -20.99 5.79 22.21
C TYR A 67 -20.49 4.40 21.84
N PHE A 68 -19.19 4.17 21.97
CA PHE A 68 -18.61 2.86 21.78
C PHE A 68 -18.33 2.18 23.11
N ILE A 69 -18.51 0.87 23.16
CA ILE A 69 -18.10 0.02 24.27
C ILE A 69 -16.99 -0.91 23.80
N LYS A 70 -16.02 -1.19 24.68
CA LYS A 70 -15.03 -2.25 24.48
C LYS A 70 -15.67 -3.61 24.72
N LEU A 71 -15.22 -4.61 23.96
CA LEU A 71 -15.57 -6.01 24.15
C LEU A 71 -14.34 -6.79 24.60
N ASP A 72 -14.54 -7.90 25.32
CA ASP A 72 -13.51 -8.92 25.49
C ASP A 72 -13.43 -9.86 24.27
N GLN A 73 -12.57 -10.88 24.35
CA GLN A 73 -12.40 -11.85 23.26
C GLN A 73 -13.64 -12.73 23.02
N ASP A 74 -14.47 -12.91 24.05
CA ASP A 74 -15.72 -13.70 23.98
C ASP A 74 -16.92 -12.82 23.55
N GLY A 75 -16.70 -11.52 23.35
CA GLY A 75 -17.72 -10.55 22.95
C GLY A 75 -18.53 -9.97 24.10
N ASN A 76 -18.11 -10.18 25.36
CA ASN A 76 -18.78 -9.58 26.51
C ASN A 76 -18.44 -8.09 26.62
N GLU A 77 -19.41 -7.30 27.07
CA GLU A 77 -19.28 -5.86 27.23
C GLU A 77 -18.37 -5.54 28.42
N LEU A 78 -17.37 -4.69 28.18
CA LEU A 78 -16.44 -4.21 29.20
C LEU A 78 -16.79 -2.77 29.59
N THR A 79 -16.02 -1.80 29.11
CA THR A 79 -16.15 -0.39 29.48
C THR A 79 -16.41 0.48 28.26
N GLU A 80 -16.98 1.67 28.48
CA GLU A 80 -17.08 2.71 27.45
C GLU A 80 -15.69 3.11 26.93
N VAL A 81 -15.59 3.34 25.62
CA VAL A 81 -14.40 3.93 25.00
C VAL A 81 -14.43 5.43 25.25
N THR A 82 -13.58 5.89 26.17
CA THR A 82 -13.52 7.29 26.59
C THR A 82 -12.92 8.18 25.51
N GLY A 83 -13.37 9.44 25.45
CA GLY A 83 -12.74 10.48 24.62
C GLY A 83 -13.10 10.44 23.14
N ILE A 84 -14.13 9.67 22.76
CA ILE A 84 -14.70 9.68 21.42
C ILE A 84 -15.70 10.83 21.31
N PRO A 85 -15.52 11.80 20.39
CA PRO A 85 -16.53 12.81 20.10
C PRO A 85 -17.81 12.18 19.55
N ASP A 86 -18.98 12.71 19.93
CA ASP A 86 -20.29 12.23 19.48
C ASP A 86 -20.37 12.12 17.95
N ARG A 87 -19.83 13.11 17.21
CA ARG A 87 -19.75 13.08 15.74
C ARG A 87 -19.13 11.79 15.20
N ILE A 88 -18.09 11.25 15.83
CA ILE A 88 -17.46 9.99 15.42
C ILE A 88 -18.33 8.80 15.84
N ALA A 89 -18.83 8.81 17.09
CA ALA A 89 -19.65 7.73 17.61
C ALA A 89 -20.97 7.57 16.83
N SER A 90 -21.57 8.67 16.37
CA SER A 90 -22.83 8.72 15.61
C SER A 90 -22.66 8.54 14.10
N ALA A 91 -21.44 8.60 13.56
CA ALA A 91 -21.22 8.55 12.13
C ALA A 91 -21.55 7.17 11.56
N THR A 92 -22.27 7.10 10.43
CA THR A 92 -22.50 5.81 9.73
C THR A 92 -21.32 5.41 8.85
N GLU A 93 -20.47 6.37 8.52
CA GLU A 93 -19.30 6.24 7.65
C GLU A 93 -18.18 7.14 8.16
N THR A 94 -16.95 6.75 7.90
CA THR A 94 -15.75 7.58 8.08
C THR A 94 -15.00 7.66 6.77
N ALA A 95 -14.08 8.61 6.66
CA ALA A 95 -13.21 8.74 5.50
C ALA A 95 -11.74 8.79 5.93
N ILE A 96 -10.89 8.23 5.09
CA ILE A 96 -9.44 8.40 5.09
C ILE A 96 -9.09 9.10 3.79
N SER A 97 -8.35 10.20 3.88
CA SER A 97 -7.85 10.93 2.73
C SER A 97 -6.33 10.86 2.67
N PHE A 98 -5.81 10.63 1.47
CA PHE A 98 -4.40 10.64 1.16
C PHE A 98 -4.11 11.81 0.24
N ALA A 99 -3.00 12.51 0.48
CA ALA A 99 -2.44 13.49 -0.44
C ALA A 99 -1.10 12.96 -0.95
N ILE A 100 -1.07 12.62 -2.23
CA ILE A 100 0.05 12.01 -2.93
C ILE A 100 0.73 13.09 -3.76
N ARG A 101 2.03 13.29 -3.57
CA ARG A 101 2.80 14.29 -4.31
C ARG A 101 2.86 13.93 -5.79
N LEU A 102 2.80 14.93 -6.66
CA LEU A 102 3.01 14.81 -8.10
C LEU A 102 4.38 15.39 -8.47
N ASN A 103 5.04 14.75 -9.43
CA ASN A 103 6.22 15.29 -10.08
C ASN A 103 5.83 16.34 -11.15
N GLU A 104 6.83 16.93 -11.82
CA GLU A 104 6.62 17.95 -12.87
C GLU A 104 5.81 17.44 -14.08
N GLU A 105 5.75 16.12 -14.29
CA GLU A 105 4.98 15.47 -15.34
C GLU A 105 3.55 15.10 -14.90
N GLY A 106 3.19 15.36 -13.64
CA GLY A 106 1.89 15.00 -13.06
C GLY A 106 1.76 13.54 -12.60
N HIS A 107 2.88 12.81 -12.49
CA HIS A 107 2.93 11.43 -12.02
C HIS A 107 3.16 11.36 -10.51
N VAL A 108 2.57 10.35 -9.87
CA VAL A 108 2.67 10.18 -8.41
C VAL A 108 4.08 9.84 -7.96
N MET A 109 4.49 10.43 -6.82
CA MET A 109 5.79 10.19 -6.21
C MET A 109 5.71 10.25 -4.67
N PRO A 110 6.63 9.57 -3.96
CA PRO A 110 6.68 9.63 -2.51
C PRO A 110 7.10 11.01 -1.99
N ILE A 111 6.61 11.40 -0.81
CA ILE A 111 7.15 12.52 -0.03
C ILE A 111 8.50 12.16 0.61
N GLY A 112 9.20 13.14 1.19
CA GLY A 112 10.47 12.92 1.87
C GLY A 112 10.36 11.97 3.08
N LYS A 113 11.35 11.09 3.28
CA LYS A 113 11.35 10.07 4.35
C LYS A 113 11.28 10.65 5.77
N ASP A 114 11.72 11.89 5.95
CA ASP A 114 11.75 12.55 7.25
C ASP A 114 10.48 13.34 7.56
N GLU A 115 9.58 13.48 6.60
CA GLU A 115 8.35 14.26 6.75
C GLU A 115 7.32 13.58 7.67
N LEU A 116 6.61 14.41 8.43
CA LEU A 116 5.44 13.98 9.19
C LEU A 116 4.27 13.79 8.23
N SER A 117 3.71 12.59 8.19
CA SER A 117 2.69 12.21 7.22
C SER A 117 1.27 12.19 7.77
N LEU A 118 1.07 12.29 9.09
CA LEU A 118 -0.26 12.09 9.70
C LEU A 118 -0.91 13.39 10.18
N TYR A 119 -2.20 13.48 9.88
CA TYR A 119 -3.08 14.60 10.21
C TYR A 119 -4.38 14.07 10.82
N ALA A 120 -4.91 14.81 11.78
CA ALA A 120 -6.25 14.64 12.33
C ALA A 120 -6.93 16.00 12.33
N TYR A 121 -7.35 16.47 11.15
CA TYR A 121 -7.78 17.86 10.86
C TYR A 121 -6.68 18.92 10.97
N LEU A 122 -5.74 18.73 11.90
CA LEU A 122 -4.55 19.52 12.11
C LEU A 122 -3.31 18.62 11.99
N PRO A 123 -2.13 19.20 11.67
CA PRO A 123 -0.88 18.46 11.70
C PRO A 123 -0.67 17.79 13.07
N MET A 124 -0.22 16.54 13.05
CA MET A 124 0.12 15.80 14.27
C MET A 124 1.63 15.64 14.38
N ASN A 125 2.16 15.75 15.61
CA ASN A 125 3.56 15.45 15.90
C ASN A 125 3.77 13.92 16.11
N GLU A 126 3.34 13.11 15.13
CA GLU A 126 3.40 11.65 15.19
C GLU A 126 4.59 11.11 14.40
N HIS A 127 5.67 10.78 15.10
CA HIS A 127 6.89 10.27 14.47
C HIS A 127 6.95 8.75 14.38
N ARG A 128 6.08 8.02 15.10
CA ARG A 128 6.14 6.54 15.19
C ARG A 128 5.66 5.89 13.89
N PHE A 129 4.76 6.55 13.17
CA PHE A 129 4.21 6.08 11.91
C PHE A 129 4.54 7.07 10.81
N LYS A 130 5.10 6.57 9.71
CA LYS A 130 5.46 7.38 8.55
C LYS A 130 5.06 6.66 7.27
N PHE A 131 4.46 7.41 6.36
CA PHE A 131 4.03 6.96 5.06
C PHE A 131 4.62 7.84 3.96
N PRO A 132 4.79 7.33 2.73
CA PRO A 132 5.31 8.09 1.59
C PRO A 132 4.29 9.09 1.01
N PHE A 133 3.27 9.46 1.76
CA PHE A 133 2.20 10.41 1.39
C PHE A 133 1.63 11.02 2.68
N TYR A 134 0.91 12.12 2.56
CA TYR A 134 0.14 12.64 3.69
C TYR A 134 -1.17 11.87 3.85
N LEU A 135 -1.58 11.67 5.09
CA LEU A 135 -2.75 10.91 5.50
C LEU A 135 -3.55 11.72 6.50
N ASN A 136 -4.84 11.90 6.24
CA ASN A 136 -5.78 12.50 7.17
C ASN A 136 -6.92 11.52 7.49
N ALA A 137 -7.21 11.35 8.78
CA ALA A 137 -8.33 10.55 9.26
C ALA A 137 -8.82 11.05 10.63
N ASP A 138 -9.97 10.52 11.07
CA ASP A 138 -10.64 10.87 12.34
C ASP A 138 -9.96 10.26 13.57
N PHE A 139 -8.63 10.39 13.68
CA PHE A 139 -7.89 9.84 14.82
C PHE A 139 -8.32 10.48 16.14
N ILE A 140 -8.25 9.69 17.20
CA ILE A 140 -8.30 10.20 18.57
C ILE A 140 -6.87 10.47 19.02
N PRO A 141 -6.46 11.74 19.13
CA PRO A 141 -5.11 12.09 19.55
C PRO A 141 -4.93 11.88 21.05
N LYS A 142 -3.67 11.82 21.49
CA LYS A 142 -3.31 11.99 22.90
C LYS A 142 -3.67 13.39 23.39
N SER A 143 -3.78 13.55 24.72
CA SER A 143 -4.14 14.83 25.35
C SER A 143 -3.12 15.94 25.10
N ASP A 144 -1.83 15.60 24.96
CA ASP A 144 -0.74 16.50 24.58
C ASP A 144 -0.73 16.82 23.07
N ARG A 145 -1.55 16.12 22.28
CA ARG A 145 -1.59 16.16 20.81
C ARG A 145 -0.27 15.75 20.14
N GLU A 146 0.63 15.13 20.89
CA GLU A 146 1.88 14.55 20.41
C GLU A 146 1.68 13.09 20.01
N GLY A 147 0.72 12.88 19.10
CA GLY A 147 0.47 11.58 18.48
C GLY A 147 -0.89 10.97 18.80
N ILE A 148 -1.05 9.73 18.36
CA ILE A 148 -2.30 8.97 18.39
C ILE A 148 -2.43 8.22 19.70
N GLN A 149 -3.65 8.18 20.26
CA GLN A 149 -3.94 7.41 21.47
C GLN A 149 -3.83 5.91 21.15
N SER A 150 -2.74 5.28 21.61
CA SER A 150 -2.40 3.90 21.27
C SER A 150 -3.32 2.84 21.88
N GLU A 151 -4.12 3.19 22.89
CA GLU A 151 -5.03 2.25 23.59
C GLU A 151 -6.51 2.39 23.18
N ASN A 152 -6.77 3.19 22.14
CA ASN A 152 -8.12 3.51 21.68
C ASN A 152 -8.54 2.59 20.53
N PRO A 153 -9.54 1.71 20.71
CA PRO A 153 -9.91 0.77 19.67
C PRO A 153 -10.51 1.40 18.40
N TRP A 154 -11.03 2.62 18.48
CA TRP A 154 -11.39 3.36 17.26
C TRP A 154 -10.16 3.59 16.38
N ASN A 155 -9.03 3.93 16.98
CA ASN A 155 -7.78 4.08 16.23
C ASN A 155 -7.29 2.72 15.67
N TYR A 156 -7.60 1.59 16.32
CA TYR A 156 -7.30 0.27 15.75
C TYR A 156 -8.11 0.02 14.48
N PHE A 157 -9.41 0.36 14.51
CA PHE A 157 -10.27 0.29 13.34
C PHE A 157 -9.75 1.18 12.20
N LEU A 158 -9.37 2.42 12.51
CA LEU A 158 -8.75 3.30 11.51
C LEU A 158 -7.44 2.72 10.97
N PHE A 159 -6.54 2.19 11.81
CA PHE A 159 -5.27 1.62 11.34
C PHE A 159 -5.48 0.40 10.43
N TYR A 160 -6.43 -0.46 10.76
CA TYR A 160 -6.82 -1.57 9.89
C TYR A 160 -7.35 -1.06 8.54
N SER A 161 -8.27 -0.10 8.55
CA SER A 161 -8.81 0.50 7.33
C SER A 161 -7.73 1.22 6.52
N ILE A 162 -6.81 1.95 7.15
CA ILE A 162 -5.67 2.59 6.49
C ILE A 162 -4.80 1.57 5.77
N GLY A 163 -4.45 0.45 6.43
CA GLY A 163 -3.69 -0.62 5.80
C GLY A 163 -4.36 -1.09 4.50
N LYS A 164 -5.68 -1.25 4.51
CA LYS A 164 -6.43 -1.63 3.30
C LYS A 164 -6.43 -0.54 2.23
N GLU A 165 -6.78 0.68 2.62
CA GLU A 165 -6.99 1.79 1.68
C GLU A 165 -5.69 2.25 1.01
N ILE A 166 -4.53 2.00 1.60
CA ILE A 166 -3.25 2.25 0.92
C ILE A 166 -3.12 1.41 -0.34
N VAL A 167 -3.50 0.13 -0.30
CA VAL A 167 -3.43 -0.75 -1.48
C VAL A 167 -4.46 -0.32 -2.53
N SER A 168 -5.69 0.03 -2.10
CA SER A 168 -6.73 0.60 -2.98
C SER A 168 -6.25 1.86 -3.69
N MET A 169 -5.64 2.78 -2.93
CA MET A 169 -5.06 4.02 -3.45
C MET A 169 -3.97 3.74 -4.48
N VAL A 170 -3.02 2.84 -4.17
CA VAL A 170 -1.94 2.50 -5.11
C VAL A 170 -2.49 1.85 -6.38
N ALA A 171 -3.46 0.94 -6.25
CA ALA A 171 -4.12 0.31 -7.39
C ALA A 171 -4.77 1.34 -8.35
N ASN A 172 -5.28 2.47 -7.83
CA ASN A 172 -5.84 3.55 -8.64
C ASN A 172 -4.81 4.21 -9.56
N TYR A 173 -3.53 4.18 -9.19
CA TYR A 173 -2.43 4.77 -9.96
C TYR A 173 -1.71 3.77 -10.85
N ALA A 174 -2.10 2.48 -10.86
CA ALA A 174 -1.48 1.47 -11.70
C ALA A 174 -1.66 1.79 -13.19
N SER A 175 -0.60 2.30 -13.82
CA SER A 175 -0.57 2.63 -15.24
C SER A 175 0.87 2.68 -15.76
N GLU A 176 1.01 2.61 -17.08
CA GLU A 176 2.32 2.69 -17.73
C GLU A 176 2.98 4.08 -17.56
N LEU A 177 2.17 5.11 -17.28
CA LEU A 177 2.63 6.49 -17.06
C LEU A 177 3.14 6.72 -15.63
N ASN A 178 2.47 6.16 -14.63
CA ASN A 178 2.89 6.28 -13.24
C ASN A 178 3.93 5.23 -12.87
N THR A 179 5.10 5.26 -13.52
CA THR A 179 6.13 4.22 -13.42
C THR A 179 6.56 3.89 -11.98
N ASN A 180 6.46 4.84 -11.04
CA ASN A 180 6.90 4.70 -9.65
C ASN A 180 5.77 4.47 -8.63
N TYR A 181 4.53 4.22 -9.05
CA TYR A 181 3.38 4.15 -8.13
C TYR A 181 3.55 3.10 -7.01
N LEU A 182 4.25 1.99 -7.27
CA LEU A 182 4.54 0.96 -6.26
C LEU A 182 5.44 1.46 -5.13
N ASN A 183 6.18 2.55 -5.32
CA ASN A 183 7.02 3.15 -4.27
C ASN A 183 6.21 3.86 -3.18
N LEU A 184 4.89 3.96 -3.36
CA LEU A 184 3.95 4.39 -2.32
C LEU A 184 3.61 3.27 -1.32
N LEU A 185 3.90 2.00 -1.65
CA LEU A 185 3.61 0.87 -0.77
C LEU A 185 4.67 0.70 0.33
N PRO A 186 4.25 0.47 1.59
CA PRO A 186 5.15 -0.07 2.61
C PRO A 186 5.79 -1.39 2.16
N THR A 187 7.12 -1.43 2.14
CA THR A 187 7.91 -2.61 1.72
C THR A 187 8.29 -3.54 2.87
N LYS A 188 7.78 -3.24 4.07
CA LYS A 188 7.91 -4.03 5.29
C LYS A 188 6.71 -3.76 6.18
N GLU A 189 6.43 -4.72 7.06
CA GLU A 189 5.44 -4.52 8.10
C GLU A 189 5.84 -3.34 8.99
N LEU A 190 4.85 -2.63 9.51
CA LEU A 190 5.11 -1.68 10.58
C LEU A 190 5.70 -2.44 11.77
N SER A 191 6.72 -1.85 12.37
CA SER A 191 7.40 -2.43 13.53
C SER A 191 6.93 -1.74 14.80
N TYR A 192 6.92 -2.49 15.90
CA TYR A 192 6.62 -1.92 17.21
C TYR A 192 7.71 -0.94 17.63
N SER A 193 7.34 0.31 17.90
CA SER A 193 8.23 1.28 18.56
C SER A 193 8.36 0.99 20.06
N SER A 194 7.33 0.36 20.63
CA SER A 194 7.09 0.19 22.06
C SER A 194 5.89 -0.73 22.27
N GLN A 195 5.73 -1.28 23.48
CA GLN A 195 4.63 -2.21 23.75
C GLN A 195 3.24 -1.58 23.62
N ASP A 196 3.12 -0.27 23.86
CA ASP A 196 1.85 0.46 23.73
C ASP A 196 1.38 0.63 22.28
N THR A 197 2.25 0.47 21.27
CA THR A 197 1.84 0.58 19.86
C THR A 197 1.45 -0.76 19.22
N ALA A 198 1.55 -1.86 19.97
CA ALA A 198 1.35 -3.21 19.43
C ALA A 198 0.01 -3.38 18.72
N ALA A 199 -1.10 -3.02 19.38
CA ALA A 199 -2.43 -3.21 18.83
C ALA A 199 -2.69 -2.35 17.57
N LEU A 200 -2.11 -1.15 17.48
CA LEU A 200 -2.20 -0.30 16.27
C LEU A 200 -1.43 -0.92 15.10
N VAL A 201 -0.19 -1.34 15.35
CA VAL A 201 0.68 -1.98 14.37
C VAL A 201 0.05 -3.27 13.85
N ASP A 202 -0.45 -4.12 14.75
CA ASP A 202 -1.10 -5.38 14.39
C ASP A 202 -2.35 -5.15 13.54
N SER A 203 -3.15 -4.13 13.90
CA SER A 203 -4.36 -3.79 13.14
C SER A 203 -4.02 -3.30 11.75
N PHE A 204 -3.02 -2.42 11.61
CA PHE A 204 -2.53 -1.98 10.30
C PHE A 204 -1.99 -3.14 9.47
N ASN A 205 -1.05 -3.93 10.01
CA ASN A 205 -0.40 -5.01 9.29
C ASN A 205 -1.41 -6.06 8.82
N ARG A 206 -2.43 -6.36 9.63
CA ARG A 206 -3.55 -7.22 9.24
C ARG A 206 -4.32 -6.65 8.06
N GLY A 207 -4.79 -5.40 8.16
CA GLY A 207 -5.54 -4.75 7.08
C GLY A 207 -4.73 -4.65 5.78
N TYR A 208 -3.45 -4.30 5.89
CA TYR A 208 -2.53 -4.23 4.75
C TYR A 208 -2.36 -5.60 4.09
N LYS A 209 -2.11 -6.66 4.87
CA LYS A 209 -1.96 -8.02 4.36
C LYS A 209 -3.24 -8.53 3.68
N ASP A 210 -4.40 -8.31 4.31
CA ASP A 210 -5.69 -8.69 3.72
C ASP A 210 -5.88 -8.03 2.36
N ALA A 211 -5.54 -6.74 2.24
CA ALA A 211 -5.64 -6.00 0.99
C ALA A 211 -4.62 -6.46 -0.07
N LEU A 212 -3.37 -6.74 0.30
CA LEU A 212 -2.36 -7.27 -0.63
C LEU A 212 -2.81 -8.59 -1.29
N THR A 213 -3.61 -9.40 -0.58
CA THR A 213 -4.14 -10.67 -1.13
C THR A 213 -5.43 -10.54 -1.93
N SER A 214 -6.17 -9.43 -1.78
CA SER A 214 -7.52 -9.31 -2.33
C SER A 214 -7.69 -8.22 -3.39
N ILE A 215 -6.79 -7.24 -3.43
CA ILE A 215 -6.84 -6.11 -4.36
C ILE A 215 -5.83 -6.34 -5.49
N PRO A 216 -6.25 -6.34 -6.77
CA PRO A 216 -5.34 -6.26 -7.89
C PRO A 216 -4.69 -4.87 -7.93
N PHE A 217 -3.37 -4.81 -7.80
CA PHE A 217 -2.63 -3.55 -7.75
C PHE A 217 -1.36 -3.54 -8.60
N ILE A 218 -0.98 -4.65 -9.23
CA ILE A 218 0.26 -4.76 -10.01
C ILE A 218 -0.11 -4.80 -11.49
N LEU A 219 0.40 -3.83 -12.26
CA LEU A 219 0.32 -3.86 -13.71
C LEU A 219 1.30 -4.91 -14.27
N ASN A 220 0.77 -5.92 -14.95
CA ASN A 220 1.59 -6.95 -15.60
C ASN A 220 2.03 -6.56 -17.01
N ASP A 221 2.86 -7.39 -17.64
CA ASP A 221 3.42 -7.19 -18.99
C ASP A 221 2.41 -7.23 -20.14
N ILE A 222 1.13 -7.49 -19.86
CA ILE A 222 0.02 -7.38 -20.82
C ILE A 222 -0.96 -6.24 -20.45
N SER A 223 -0.52 -5.33 -19.59
CA SER A 223 -1.25 -4.13 -19.13
C SER A 223 -2.56 -4.44 -18.37
N GLU A 224 -2.64 -5.60 -17.71
CA GLU A 224 -3.72 -5.95 -16.78
C GLU A 224 -3.29 -5.69 -15.33
N SER A 225 -4.21 -5.14 -14.53
CA SER A 225 -4.01 -5.02 -13.08
C SER A 225 -4.34 -6.36 -12.41
N VAL A 226 -3.34 -6.96 -11.76
CA VAL A 226 -3.42 -8.28 -11.13
C VAL A 226 -2.92 -8.26 -9.68
N GLY A 227 -3.29 -9.29 -8.93
CA GLY A 227 -2.74 -9.54 -7.59
C GLY A 227 -1.39 -10.27 -7.62
N PRO A 228 -0.67 -10.32 -6.48
CA PRO A 228 0.65 -10.94 -6.35
C PRO A 228 0.76 -12.39 -6.84
N ASP A 229 -0.30 -13.19 -6.65
CA ASP A 229 -0.33 -14.60 -7.05
C ASP A 229 -0.21 -14.81 -8.57
N ASN A 230 -0.48 -13.78 -9.37
CA ASN A 230 -0.38 -13.82 -10.83
C ASN A 230 0.93 -13.21 -11.35
N ILE A 231 1.84 -12.81 -10.46
CA ILE A 231 3.13 -12.21 -10.82
C ILE A 231 4.28 -13.18 -10.50
N ILE A 232 5.27 -13.21 -11.39
CA ILE A 232 6.56 -13.84 -11.16
C ILE A 232 7.67 -12.80 -11.25
N PHE A 233 8.55 -12.77 -10.26
CA PHE A 233 9.72 -11.91 -10.25
C PHE A 233 10.93 -12.68 -10.77
N ASP A 234 11.42 -12.31 -11.97
CA ASP A 234 12.61 -12.89 -12.55
C ASP A 234 13.89 -12.28 -11.96
N ALA A 235 14.47 -12.98 -10.98
CA ALA A 235 15.74 -12.59 -10.39
C ALA A 235 16.96 -13.11 -11.17
N SER A 236 16.74 -13.97 -12.17
CA SER A 236 17.80 -14.57 -12.98
C SER A 236 18.19 -13.70 -14.18
N GLY A 237 17.30 -12.78 -14.59
CA GLY A 237 17.46 -11.98 -15.80
C GLY A 237 17.26 -12.75 -17.11
N LEU A 238 16.75 -14.00 -17.07
CA LEU A 238 16.48 -14.78 -18.26
C LEU A 238 15.43 -14.10 -19.14
N SER A 239 14.33 -13.62 -18.56
CA SER A 239 13.26 -12.94 -19.29
C SER A 239 13.77 -11.73 -20.09
N ALA A 240 14.68 -10.95 -19.52
CA ALA A 240 15.35 -9.85 -20.21
C ALA A 240 16.24 -10.32 -21.38
N ALA A 241 16.79 -11.53 -21.30
CA ALA A 241 17.65 -12.08 -22.35
C ALA A 241 16.89 -12.70 -23.52
N ILE A 242 15.74 -13.35 -23.28
CA ILE A 242 15.02 -14.13 -24.31
C ILE A 242 13.58 -13.68 -24.58
N GLY A 243 13.13 -12.64 -23.88
CA GLY A 243 11.76 -12.15 -23.91
C GLY A 243 10.79 -12.95 -23.04
N ALA A 244 9.71 -12.29 -22.61
CA ALA A 244 8.69 -12.83 -21.72
C ALA A 244 8.06 -14.14 -22.24
N SER A 245 7.63 -14.17 -23.50
CA SER A 245 6.98 -15.36 -24.10
C SER A 245 7.86 -16.61 -24.06
N SER A 246 9.16 -16.45 -24.37
CA SER A 246 10.11 -17.56 -24.30
C SER A 246 10.37 -17.99 -22.87
N PHE A 247 10.49 -17.02 -21.96
CA PHE A 247 10.67 -17.25 -20.53
C PHE A 247 9.50 -18.06 -19.95
N TYR A 248 8.25 -17.63 -20.13
CA TYR A 248 7.07 -18.36 -19.64
C TYR A 248 7.00 -19.79 -20.16
N ARG A 249 7.26 -19.96 -21.45
CA ARG A 249 7.27 -21.27 -22.09
C ARG A 249 8.34 -22.19 -21.50
N LEU A 250 9.54 -21.69 -21.25
CA LEU A 250 10.66 -22.48 -20.75
C LEU A 250 10.46 -22.90 -19.29
N ILE A 251 9.91 -22.01 -18.45
CA ILE A 251 9.71 -22.30 -17.03
C ILE A 251 8.34 -22.95 -16.74
N GLY A 252 7.42 -22.92 -17.71
CA GLY A 252 6.11 -23.55 -17.61
C GLY A 252 5.14 -22.84 -16.64
N THR A 253 5.24 -21.51 -16.52
CA THR A 253 4.35 -20.73 -15.64
C THR A 253 3.15 -20.15 -16.39
N THR A 254 2.05 -19.92 -15.67
CA THR A 254 0.90 -19.12 -16.13
C THR A 254 0.89 -17.70 -15.55
N LYS A 255 1.88 -17.38 -14.72
CA LYS A 255 2.07 -16.03 -14.14
C LYS A 255 2.74 -15.11 -15.15
N HIS A 256 2.62 -13.81 -14.90
CA HIS A 256 3.15 -12.76 -15.75
C HIS A 256 4.27 -11.98 -15.05
N LEU A 257 5.12 -11.34 -15.84
CA LEU A 257 6.13 -10.41 -15.34
C LEU A 257 5.44 -9.08 -15.01
N PRO A 258 5.99 -8.26 -14.11
CA PRO A 258 5.58 -6.87 -14.01
C PRO A 258 5.77 -6.14 -15.36
N HIS A 259 4.92 -5.15 -15.64
CA HIS A 259 5.07 -4.33 -16.84
C HIS A 259 6.47 -3.70 -16.92
N GLU A 260 7.07 -3.65 -18.11
CA GLU A 260 8.45 -3.17 -18.27
C GLU A 260 8.64 -1.68 -17.93
N SER A 261 7.57 -0.90 -18.03
CA SER A 261 7.61 0.54 -17.74
C SER A 261 7.55 0.86 -16.24
N ILE A 262 7.15 -0.09 -15.37
CA ILE A 262 6.99 0.18 -13.95
C ILE A 262 8.24 -0.21 -13.15
N ASP A 263 8.59 0.59 -12.14
CA ASP A 263 9.60 0.23 -11.15
C ASP A 263 9.05 -0.87 -10.24
N SER A 264 9.34 -2.11 -10.61
CA SER A 264 8.94 -3.32 -9.90
C SER A 264 9.97 -3.79 -8.87
N SER A 265 11.03 -3.02 -8.60
CA SER A 265 12.12 -3.44 -7.70
C SER A 265 11.64 -3.78 -6.28
N SER A 266 10.61 -3.07 -5.81
CA SER A 266 9.98 -3.29 -4.51
C SER A 266 9.25 -4.63 -4.40
N LEU A 267 8.77 -5.20 -5.51
CA LEU A 267 8.01 -6.45 -5.53
C LEU A 267 8.82 -7.68 -5.08
N SER A 268 10.14 -7.57 -5.08
CA SER A 268 11.05 -8.62 -4.59
C SER A 268 11.03 -8.82 -3.07
N LYS A 269 10.32 -7.96 -2.32
CA LYS A 269 10.25 -8.02 -0.85
C LYS A 269 9.21 -9.03 -0.39
N ASP A 270 9.57 -9.79 0.65
CA ASP A 270 8.77 -10.91 1.18
C ASP A 270 7.32 -10.53 1.54
N ILE A 271 7.07 -9.27 1.95
CA ILE A 271 5.73 -8.80 2.30
C ILE A 271 4.71 -8.92 1.17
N PHE A 272 5.16 -8.87 -0.09
CA PHE A 272 4.28 -8.97 -1.25
C PHE A 272 3.96 -10.42 -1.61
N GLY A 273 4.67 -11.42 -1.06
CA GLY A 273 4.41 -12.83 -1.32
C GLY A 273 4.60 -13.27 -2.78
N ILE A 274 5.33 -12.48 -3.58
CA ILE A 274 5.53 -12.75 -5.01
C ILE A 274 6.58 -13.85 -5.18
N GLU A 275 6.28 -14.79 -6.08
CA GLU A 275 7.21 -15.85 -6.44
C GLU A 275 8.46 -15.26 -7.09
N LYS A 276 9.62 -15.55 -6.50
CA LYS A 276 10.92 -15.16 -7.03
C LYS A 276 11.61 -16.35 -7.65
N ILE A 277 11.93 -16.27 -8.94
CA ILE A 277 12.65 -17.32 -9.65
C ILE A 277 14.12 -16.93 -9.84
N THR A 278 15.02 -17.75 -9.32
CA THR A 278 16.47 -17.55 -9.42
C THR A 278 17.06 -18.35 -10.57
N THR A 279 18.32 -18.08 -10.92
CA THR A 279 19.00 -18.86 -11.96
C THR A 279 19.06 -20.35 -11.62
N GLU A 280 19.34 -20.72 -10.37
CA GLU A 280 19.40 -22.13 -9.95
C GLU A 280 18.05 -22.83 -10.11
N ALA A 281 16.96 -22.14 -9.76
CA ALA A 281 15.61 -22.67 -9.95
C ALA A 281 15.31 -22.90 -11.43
N ILE A 282 15.66 -21.96 -12.30
CA ILE A 282 15.48 -22.11 -13.76
C ILE A 282 16.29 -23.29 -14.29
N ILE A 283 17.58 -23.39 -13.93
CA ILE A 283 18.43 -24.51 -14.38
C ILE A 283 17.80 -25.84 -13.96
N SER A 284 17.35 -25.95 -12.71
CA SER A 284 16.66 -27.15 -12.24
C SER A 284 15.37 -27.45 -13.02
N ILE A 285 14.55 -26.44 -13.33
CA ILE A 285 13.35 -26.62 -14.15
C ILE A 285 13.71 -27.11 -15.55
N LEU A 286 14.73 -26.54 -16.18
CA LEU A 286 15.17 -26.90 -17.53
C LEU A 286 15.75 -28.32 -17.59
N GLU A 287 16.54 -28.71 -16.60
CA GLU A 287 17.09 -30.06 -16.47
C GLU A 287 15.99 -31.12 -16.29
N ASN A 288 14.92 -30.77 -15.58
CA ASN A 288 13.76 -31.65 -15.39
C ASN A 288 12.79 -31.64 -16.58
N ASN A 289 12.84 -30.63 -17.44
CA ASN A 289 11.93 -30.45 -18.59
C ASN A 289 12.68 -30.37 -19.93
N LEU A 290 13.61 -31.31 -20.17
CA LEU A 290 14.46 -31.32 -21.36
C LEU A 290 13.70 -31.30 -22.68
N ASP A 291 12.50 -31.88 -22.75
CA ASP A 291 11.71 -31.91 -23.98
C ASP A 291 11.19 -30.51 -24.34
N ILE A 292 10.78 -29.70 -23.35
CA ILE A 292 10.37 -28.30 -23.55
C ILE A 292 11.57 -27.49 -24.05
N LEU A 293 12.72 -27.64 -23.39
CA LEU A 293 13.95 -26.95 -23.77
C LEU A 293 14.39 -27.31 -25.20
N LYS A 294 14.47 -28.61 -25.54
CA LYS A 294 14.84 -29.07 -26.90
C LYS A 294 13.89 -28.50 -27.95
N LYS A 295 12.58 -28.57 -27.70
CA LYS A 295 11.57 -28.05 -28.62
C LYS A 295 11.74 -26.53 -28.81
N TRP A 296 11.96 -25.78 -27.73
CA TRP A 296 12.22 -24.35 -27.81
C TRP A 296 13.51 -24.03 -28.59
N ILE A 297 14.61 -24.74 -28.35
CA ILE A 297 15.87 -24.56 -29.09
C ILE A 297 15.69 -24.77 -30.60
N ILE A 298 14.91 -25.79 -31.01
CA ILE A 298 14.65 -26.09 -32.43
C ILE A 298 13.82 -24.97 -33.08
N GLU A 299 12.83 -24.44 -32.37
CA GLU A 299 11.86 -23.48 -32.90
C GLU A 299 12.32 -22.01 -32.82
N SER A 300 13.23 -21.67 -31.90
CA SER A 300 13.73 -20.30 -31.71
C SER A 300 14.66 -19.84 -32.84
N SER A 301 14.82 -18.52 -32.98
CA SER A 301 15.79 -17.93 -33.91
C SER A 301 17.24 -18.09 -33.41
N ASP A 302 18.21 -17.86 -34.31
CA ASP A 302 19.63 -17.87 -33.94
C ASP A 302 19.98 -16.79 -32.91
N GLU A 303 19.35 -15.61 -33.01
CA GLU A 303 19.56 -14.52 -32.05
C GLU A 303 19.09 -14.93 -30.65
N LEU A 304 17.87 -15.45 -30.52
CA LEU A 304 17.33 -15.89 -29.22
C LEU A 304 18.15 -17.03 -28.62
N ARG A 305 18.58 -18.00 -29.43
CA ARG A 305 19.49 -19.07 -28.98
C ARG A 305 20.80 -18.49 -28.48
N THR A 306 21.38 -17.53 -29.18
CA THR A 306 22.64 -16.88 -28.80
C THR A 306 22.48 -16.16 -27.45
N SER A 307 21.44 -15.33 -27.29
CA SER A 307 21.17 -14.64 -26.01
C SER A 307 20.93 -15.61 -24.85
N PHE A 308 20.25 -16.72 -25.10
CA PHE A 308 20.08 -17.79 -24.09
C PHE A 308 21.42 -18.42 -23.68
N TYR A 309 22.28 -18.76 -24.63
CA TYR A 309 23.60 -19.33 -24.33
C TYR A 309 24.53 -18.32 -23.64
N GLU A 310 24.45 -17.04 -24.00
CA GLU A 310 25.18 -15.97 -23.32
C GLU A 310 24.71 -15.81 -21.87
N TRP A 311 23.41 -15.87 -21.61
CA TRP A 311 22.85 -15.89 -20.27
C TRP A 311 23.38 -17.11 -19.48
N LEU A 312 23.28 -18.33 -20.03
CA LEU A 312 23.84 -19.54 -19.40
C LEU A 312 25.35 -19.45 -19.14
N ALA A 313 26.11 -18.79 -20.01
CA ALA A 313 27.55 -18.66 -19.87
C ALA A 313 27.97 -17.70 -18.75
N LYS A 314 27.14 -16.70 -18.42
CA LYS A 314 27.40 -15.77 -17.30
C LYS A 314 27.42 -16.50 -15.95
N GLU A 315 26.59 -17.53 -15.81
CA GLU A 315 26.48 -18.34 -14.59
C GLU A 315 27.69 -19.26 -14.35
N LYS A 316 28.40 -19.64 -15.42
CA LYS A 316 29.64 -20.43 -15.31
C LYS A 316 30.85 -19.63 -14.85
N ARG A 317 30.72 -18.32 -14.60
CA ARG A 317 31.77 -17.51 -13.97
C ARG A 317 31.47 -17.42 -12.47
N PRO A 318 32.04 -18.29 -11.62
CA PRO A 318 32.07 -17.99 -10.19
C PRO A 318 32.78 -16.64 -10.03
N SER A 319 32.17 -15.76 -9.24
CA SER A 319 32.78 -14.53 -8.76
C SER A 319 34.18 -14.87 -8.22
N LEU A 320 35.21 -14.35 -8.88
CA LEU A 320 36.61 -14.41 -8.42
C LEU A 320 36.81 -13.52 -7.19
#